data_AF-A0A1V3WBB6-F1
#
_entry.id   AF-A0A1V3WBB6-F1
#
_cell.length_a   1.000
_cell.length_b   1.000
_cell.length_c   1.000
_cell.angle_alpha   90.00
_cell.angle_beta   90.00
_cell.angle_gamma   90.00
#
_symmetry.space_group_name_H-M   'P 1'
#
loop_
_entity.id
_entity.type
_entity.pdbx_description
1 polymer ?
#
loop_
_entity_poly.entity_id
_entity_poly.type
_entity_poly.pdbx_seq_one_letter_code
_entity_poly.pdbx_strand_id
1 'polypeptide(L)' 'MRRFWAFARPATPTERLLLETLGFAAPTDELLVTVVDFPSVGVRSRRWPQLEAENP' A
#
# COMPACT_ATOMS: atom_id res chain seq x y z
N MET A 1 -18.34 17.30 2.39
CA MET A 1 -16.97 16.72 2.41
C MET A 1 -16.78 15.89 1.15
N ARG A 2 -15.88 16.26 0.25
CA ARG A 2 -15.59 15.45 -0.95
C ARG A 2 -14.90 14.16 -0.49
N ARG A 3 -15.62 13.03 -0.51
CA ARG A 3 -15.00 11.71 -0.42
C ARG A 3 -14.28 11.49 -1.74
N PHE A 4 -12.96 11.60 -1.72
CA PHE A 4 -12.17 11.01 -2.78
C PHE A 4 -12.24 9.49 -2.59
N TRP A 5 -12.57 8.76 -3.66
CA TRP A 5 -12.88 7.35 -3.58
C TRP A 5 -11.59 6.57 -3.41
N ALA A 6 -11.46 5.87 -2.27
CA ALA A 6 -10.43 4.88 -2.05
C ALA A 6 -10.59 3.73 -3.05
N PHE A 7 -9.49 3.16 -3.54
CA PHE A 7 -9.54 1.91 -4.29
C PHE A 7 -8.39 0.97 -3.89
N ALA A 8 -8.62 -0.32 -4.11
CA ALA A 8 -7.67 -1.38 -3.81
C ALA A 8 -7.21 -2.05 -5.11
N ARG A 9 -5.93 -2.38 -5.19
CA ARG A 9 -5.37 -3.16 -6.29
C ARG A 9 -4.13 -3.96 -5.84
N PRO A 10 -3.66 -4.97 -6.60
CA PRO A 10 -2.43 -5.69 -6.27
C PRO A 10 -1.22 -4.76 -6.25
N ALA A 11 -0.32 -4.89 -5.26
CA ALA A 11 0.92 -4.13 -5.15
C ALA A 11 1.76 -4.22 -6.44
N THR A 12 2.32 -3.10 -6.89
CA THR A 12 3.14 -3.10 -8.11
C THR A 12 4.52 -3.66 -7.78
N PRO A 13 5.31 -4.10 -8.79
CA PRO A 13 6.69 -4.51 -8.55
C PRO A 13 7.52 -3.46 -7.80
N THR A 14 7.33 -2.17 -8.10
CA THR A 14 8.04 -1.07 -7.42
C THR A 14 7.67 -0.96 -5.95
N GLU A 15 6.40 -1.16 -5.59
CA GLU A 15 5.97 -1.08 -4.20
C GLU A 15 6.39 -2.29 -3.39
N ARG A 16 6.43 -3.47 -4.02
CA ARG A 16 7.02 -4.66 -3.41
C ARG A 16 8.49 -4.43 -3.08
N LEU A 17 9.25 -3.98 -4.07
CA LEU A 17 10.66 -3.64 -3.89
C LEU A 17 10.85 -2.58 -2.79
N LEU A 18 10.00 -1.54 -2.76
CA LEU A 18 10.03 -0.54 -1.69
C LEU A 18 9.87 -1.19 -0.30
N LEU A 19 8.87 -2.05 -0.13
CA LEU A 19 8.61 -2.70 1.15
C LEU A 19 9.76 -3.63 1.58
N GLU A 20 10.33 -4.39 0.64
CA GLU A 20 11.54 -5.19 0.88
C GLU A 20 12.71 -4.32 1.36
N THR A 21 12.95 -3.19 0.69
CA THR A 21 14.03 -2.27 1.08
C THR A 21 13.79 -1.62 2.44
N LEU A 22 12.53 -1.52 2.88
CA LEU A 22 12.16 -1.03 4.20
C LEU A 22 12.24 -2.12 5.29
N GLY A 23 12.60 -3.35 4.94
CA GLY A 23 12.74 -4.48 5.87
C GLY A 23 11.47 -5.29 6.08
N PHE A 24 10.38 -4.98 5.40
CA PHE A 24 9.20 -5.83 5.43
C PHE A 24 9.48 -7.11 4.65
N ALA A 25 9.05 -8.24 5.20
CA ALA A 25 9.01 -9.46 4.44
C ALA A 25 7.97 -9.26 3.34
N ALA A 26 8.40 -9.00 2.10
CA ALA A 26 7.46 -8.99 0.99
C ALA A 26 6.79 -10.36 0.94
N PRO A 27 5.44 -10.42 1.03
CA PRO A 27 4.74 -11.68 0.87
C PRO A 27 5.11 -12.21 -0.51
N THR A 28 5.90 -13.27 -0.55
CA THR A 28 6.19 -14.00 -1.78
C THR A 28 4.90 -14.65 -2.23
N ASP A 29 4.24 -13.91 -3.11
CA ASP A 29 3.33 -14.36 -4.16
C ASP A 29 1.82 -14.45 -3.98
N GLU A 30 1.20 -14.23 -2.83
CA GLU A 30 -0.28 -14.21 -2.82
C GLU A 30 -0.84 -13.02 -2.04
N LEU A 31 -1.34 -12.03 -2.80
CA LEU A 31 -2.30 -11.01 -2.37
C LEU A 31 -1.78 -9.81 -1.55
N LEU A 32 -0.55 -9.31 -1.78
CA LEU A 32 -0.22 -7.98 -1.27
C LEU A 32 -1.06 -6.91 -1.99
N VAL A 33 -1.97 -6.27 -1.26
CA VAL A 33 -2.90 -5.25 -1.76
C VAL A 33 -2.42 -3.88 -1.34
N THR A 34 -2.43 -2.95 -2.28
CA THR A 34 -2.22 -1.54 -2.01
C THR A 34 -3.58 -0.84 -2.00
N VAL A 35 -3.90 -0.24 -0.87
CA VAL A 35 -5.03 0.68 -0.73
C VAL A 35 -4.54 2.08 -1.06
N VAL A 36 -5.19 2.75 -2.01
CA VAL A 36 -4.87 4.11 -2.42
C VAL A 36 -6.01 5.05 -2.01
N ASP A 37 -5.67 6.02 -1.17
CA ASP A 37 -6.56 7.07 -0.68
C ASP A 37 -6.10 8.44 -1.18
N PHE A 38 -7.00 9.43 -1.19
CA PHE A 38 -6.67 10.82 -1.56
C PHE A 38 -7.17 11.78 -0.47
N PRO A 39 -6.36 12.07 0.56
CA PRO A 39 -6.80 12.90 1.70
C PRO A 39 -7.08 14.36 1.30
N SER A 40 -6.47 14.84 0.23
CA SER A 40 -6.72 16.15 -0.36
C SER A 40 -6.41 16.15 -1.86
N VAL A 41 -6.77 17.22 -2.57
CA VAL A 41 -6.49 17.35 -4.01
C VAL A 41 -4.98 17.26 -4.24
N GLY A 42 -4.56 16.34 -5.11
CA GLY A 42 -3.15 16.15 -5.46
C GLY A 42 -2.34 15.29 -4.49
N VAL A 43 -2.88 14.93 -3.32
CA VAL A 43 -2.21 14.04 -2.37
C VAL A 43 -2.72 12.62 -2.55
N ARG A 44 -1.78 11.67 -2.67
CA ARG A 44 -2.05 10.23 -2.71
C ARG A 44 -1.42 9.59 -1.48
N SER A 45 -2.23 8.90 -0.69
CA SER A 45 -1.78 8.06 0.41
C SER A 45 -1.87 6.60 -0.01
N ARG A 46 -0.82 5.83 0.26
CA ARG A 46 -0.77 4.40 -0.02
C ARG A 46 -0.61 3.65 1.29
N ARG A 47 -1.42 2.62 1.49
CA ARG A 47 -1.40 1.77 2.67
C ARG A 47 -1.34 0.30 2.27
N TRP A 48 -0.71 -0.50 3.11
CA TRP A 48 -0.62 -1.95 2.97
C TRP A 48 -1.22 -2.60 4.22
N PRO A 49 -2.54 -2.82 4.25
CA PRO A 49 -3.24 -3.36 5.42
C PRO A 49 -2.64 -4.66 5.97
N GLN A 50 -2.07 -5.48 5.09
CA GLN A 50 -1.42 -6.75 5.43
C GLN A 50 -0.22 -6.57 6.37
N LEU A 51 0.44 -5.41 6.29
CA LEU A 51 1.70 -5.14 7.00
C LEU A 51 1.48 -4.20 8.20
N GLU A 52 0.25 -3.76 8.48
CA GLU A 52 -0.02 -2.80 9.56
C GLU A 52 0.31 -3.33 10.97
N ALA A 53 0.31 -4.66 11.14
CA ALA A 53 0.66 -5.33 12.39
C ALA A 53 2.14 -5.75 12.47
N GLU A 54 2.89 -5.58 11.39
CA GLU A 54 4.30 -5.95 11.32
C GLU A 54 5.18 -4.78 11.78
N ASN A 55 6.26 -5.09 12.48
CA ASN A 55 7.31 -4.13 12.80
C ASN A 55 8.62 -4.64 12.16
N PRO A 56 9.12 -3.97 11.10
CA PRO A 56 10.30 -4.41 10.35
C PRO A 56 11.60 -4.27 11.15
#